data_AF-A0A2N7RB17-F1
#
_entry.id   AF-A0A2N7RB17-F1
#
_cell.length_a   1.000
_cell.length_b   1.000
_cell.length_c   1.000
_cell.angle_alpha   90.00
_cell.angle_beta   90.00
_cell.angle_gamma   90.00
#
_symmetry.space_group_name_H-M   'P 1'
#
loop_
_entity.id
_entity.type
_entity.pdbx_description
1 polymer ?
#
loop_
_entity_poly.entity_id
_entity_poly.type
_entity_poly.pdbx_seq_one_letter_code
_entity_poly.pdbx_strand_id
1 'polypeptide(L)'
;MSHGHVAGDGAGNVATGIHLLLAAILMLGGALQLLPQVRRHLPRLHRWNGRVYLAGAVLAALSGLIMLWWRGAVGDMTQHVGTSLNAVLVLVFAGLALRKVLQGDIAAHRRWALRLFLAVSGVWFFRVGLMFWLAVNGGPAGFDPDTFTGPALSLLAFAQYLLPLAVLEGYLRCRDGAAGAAARWTMAAVLSLMTVAMSVGIAVAIVGMWLPRMYG
;
A
#
# COMPACT_ATOMS: atom_id res chain seq x y z
N MET A 1 -7.02 4.26 18.83
CA MET A 1 -8.12 4.47 17.87
C MET A 1 -8.61 3.10 17.37
N SER A 2 -9.47 2.40 18.12
CA SER A 2 -9.91 1.01 17.83
C SER A 2 -11.36 0.91 17.36
N HIS A 3 -12.10 2.02 17.31
CA HIS A 3 -13.51 2.04 16.92
C HIS A 3 -13.70 2.95 15.71
N GLY A 4 -14.38 2.43 14.67
CA GLY A 4 -14.66 3.20 13.44
C GLY A 4 -15.71 4.30 13.63
N HIS A 5 -16.71 4.04 14.48
CA HIS A 5 -17.71 5.01 14.92
C HIS A 5 -17.90 4.88 16.44
N VAL A 6 -17.89 6.01 17.15
CA VAL A 6 -18.11 6.10 18.59
C VAL A 6 -19.37 6.95 18.83
N ALA A 7 -20.40 6.35 19.45
CA ALA A 7 -21.63 7.08 19.74
C ALA A 7 -21.35 8.28 20.66
N GLY A 8 -21.85 9.46 20.27
CA GLY A 8 -21.65 10.71 21.02
C GLY A 8 -20.37 11.50 20.65
N ASP A 9 -19.42 10.94 19.91
CA ASP A 9 -18.21 11.64 19.46
C ASP A 9 -18.32 12.08 17.99
N GLY A 10 -19.13 13.12 17.73
CA GLY A 10 -19.36 13.63 16.38
C GLY A 10 -18.08 14.09 15.68
N ALA A 11 -17.17 14.75 16.40
CA ALA A 11 -15.93 15.27 15.84
C ALA A 11 -14.94 14.15 15.48
N GLY A 12 -14.76 13.16 16.36
CA GLY A 12 -13.90 12.01 16.08
C GLY A 12 -14.41 11.13 14.93
N ASN A 13 -15.73 10.94 14.84
CA ASN A 13 -16.34 10.19 13.74
C ASN A 13 -16.17 10.89 12.39
N VAL A 14 -16.36 12.22 12.34
CA VAL A 14 -16.12 13.01 11.12
C VAL A 14 -14.65 12.94 10.72
N ALA A 15 -13.72 13.07 11.68
CA ALA A 15 -12.29 12.97 11.41
C ALA A 15 -11.90 11.59 10.84
N THR A 16 -12.43 10.51 11.41
CA THR A 16 -12.23 9.14 10.89
C THR A 16 -12.81 8.98 9.48
N GLY A 17 -14.04 9.47 9.25
CA GLY A 17 -14.67 9.41 7.92
C GLY A 17 -13.86 10.15 6.85
N ILE A 18 -13.39 11.37 7.16
CA ILE A 18 -12.51 12.14 6.28
C ILE A 18 -11.20 11.38 6.01
N HIS A 19 -10.58 10.80 7.03
CA HIS A 19 -9.36 10.02 6.86
C HIS A 19 -9.54 8.85 5.90
N LEU A 20 -10.61 8.06 6.06
CA LEU A 20 -10.92 6.93 5.19
C LEU A 20 -11.21 7.38 3.74
N LEU A 21 -11.96 8.47 3.56
CA LEU A 21 -12.25 9.02 2.26
C LEU A 21 -10.97 9.50 1.55
N LEU A 22 -10.10 10.22 2.27
CA LEU A 22 -8.83 10.69 1.72
C LEU A 22 -7.91 9.53 1.34
N ALA A 23 -7.86 8.48 2.17
CA ALA A 23 -7.11 7.26 1.85
C ALA A 23 -7.63 6.59 0.56
N ALA A 24 -8.95 6.48 0.41
CA ALA A 24 -9.57 5.92 -0.79
C ALA A 24 -9.28 6.77 -2.04
N ILE A 25 -9.42 8.09 -1.94
CA ILE A 25 -9.11 9.04 -3.03
C ILE A 25 -7.64 8.93 -3.43
N LEU A 26 -6.72 8.86 -2.47
CA LEU A 26 -5.29 8.76 -2.76
C LEU A 26 -4.96 7.46 -3.50
N MET A 27 -5.51 6.32 -3.04
CA MET A 27 -5.29 5.01 -3.67
C MET A 27 -5.88 4.93 -5.08
N LEU A 28 -7.12 5.37 -5.26
CA LEU A 28 -7.78 5.40 -6.58
C LEU A 28 -7.07 6.39 -7.51
N GLY A 29 -6.71 7.57 -7.01
CA GLY A 29 -5.94 8.57 -7.72
C GLY A 29 -4.61 8.01 -8.24
N GLY A 30 -3.90 7.25 -7.41
CA GLY A 30 -2.68 6.51 -7.79
C GLY A 30 -2.94 5.46 -8.88
N ALA A 31 -3.98 4.64 -8.75
CA ALA A 31 -4.33 3.63 -9.75
C ALA A 31 -4.67 4.28 -11.11
N LEU A 32 -5.42 5.39 -11.10
CA LEU A 32 -5.74 6.19 -12.28
C LEU A 32 -4.48 6.69 -13.01
N GLN A 33 -3.39 7.00 -12.30
CA GLN A 33 -2.10 7.40 -12.91
C GLN A 33 -1.44 6.27 -13.73
N LEU A 34 -1.73 5.02 -13.37
CA LEU A 34 -1.10 3.86 -13.99
C LEU A 34 -1.81 3.41 -15.27
N LEU A 35 -3.06 3.83 -15.48
CA LEU A 35 -3.85 3.52 -16.67
C LEU A 35 -3.25 4.17 -17.94
N PRO A 36 -2.82 3.36 -18.95
CA PRO A 36 -2.31 3.89 -20.22
C PRO A 36 -3.28 4.84 -20.93
N GLN A 37 -4.58 4.56 -20.86
CA GLN A 37 -5.64 5.32 -21.51
C GLN A 37 -5.73 6.74 -20.96
N VAL A 38 -5.68 6.90 -19.63
CA VAL A 38 -5.70 8.21 -18.97
C VAL A 38 -4.49 9.04 -19.40
N ARG A 39 -3.31 8.42 -19.46
CA ARG A 39 -2.08 9.10 -19.90
C ARG A 39 -2.12 9.54 -21.36
N ARG A 40 -2.69 8.70 -22.24
CA ARG A 40 -2.74 8.95 -23.69
C ARG A 40 -3.84 9.94 -24.08
N HIS A 41 -5.02 9.82 -23.48
CA HIS A 41 -6.21 10.58 -23.90
C HIS A 41 -6.51 11.78 -22.99
N LEU A 42 -6.10 11.75 -21.72
CA LEU A 42 -6.38 12.80 -20.74
C LEU A 42 -5.09 13.30 -20.04
N PRO A 43 -4.10 13.82 -20.79
CA PRO A 43 -2.79 14.18 -20.23
C PRO A 43 -2.86 15.32 -19.20
N ARG A 44 -3.83 16.23 -19.31
CA ARG A 44 -4.07 17.28 -18.31
C ARG A 44 -4.51 16.70 -16.97
N LEU A 45 -5.45 15.74 -17.01
CA LEU A 45 -5.92 15.02 -15.83
C LEU A 45 -4.76 14.24 -15.19
N HIS A 46 -3.98 13.51 -16.00
CA HIS A 46 -2.80 12.80 -15.52
C HIS A 46 -1.84 13.73 -14.76
N ARG A 47 -1.51 14.90 -15.31
CA ARG A 47 -0.59 15.86 -14.68
C ARG A 47 -1.12 16.43 -13.37
N TRP A 48 -2.37 16.90 -13.33
CA TRP A 48 -2.95 17.49 -12.11
C TRP A 48 -3.18 16.45 -11.02
N ASN A 49 -3.79 15.31 -11.36
CA ASN A 49 -3.94 14.20 -10.42
C ASN A 49 -2.57 13.70 -9.93
N GLY A 50 -1.54 13.70 -10.78
CA GLY A 50 -0.19 13.30 -10.40
C GLY A 50 0.45 14.24 -9.37
N ARG A 51 0.21 15.56 -9.50
CA ARG A 51 0.66 16.56 -8.50
C ARG A 51 -0.04 16.37 -7.16
N VAL A 52 -1.36 16.21 -7.17
CA VAL A 52 -2.17 15.97 -5.96
C VAL A 52 -1.74 14.67 -5.29
N TYR A 53 -1.59 13.59 -6.07
CA TYR A 53 -1.13 12.30 -5.56
C TYR A 53 0.27 12.38 -4.94
N LEU A 54 1.22 13.05 -5.62
CA LEU A 54 2.59 13.20 -5.12
C LEU A 54 2.62 14.00 -3.80
N ALA A 55 1.92 15.13 -3.74
CA ALA A 55 1.80 15.92 -2.52
C ALA A 55 1.14 15.12 -1.40
N GLY A 56 0.04 14.41 -1.70
CA GLY A 56 -0.65 13.55 -0.76
C GLY A 56 0.23 12.42 -0.22
N ALA A 57 1.02 11.77 -1.08
CA ALA A 57 1.95 10.72 -0.68
C ALA A 57 3.04 11.24 0.28
N VAL A 58 3.61 12.42 0.00
CA VAL A 58 4.61 13.06 0.86
C VAL A 58 3.99 13.45 2.21
N LEU A 59 2.83 14.11 2.20
CA LEU A 59 2.12 14.49 3.43
C LEU A 59 1.73 13.27 4.26
N ALA A 60 1.24 12.20 3.63
CA ALA A 60 0.90 10.95 4.30
C ALA A 60 2.14 10.28 4.93
N ALA A 61 3.27 10.24 4.23
CA ALA A 61 4.51 9.66 4.76
C ALA A 61 5.05 10.46 5.97
N LEU A 62 5.08 11.79 5.87
CA LEU A 62 5.55 12.66 6.96
C LEU A 62 4.62 12.62 8.17
N SER A 63 3.31 12.74 7.95
CA SER A 63 2.33 12.65 9.03
C SER A 63 2.34 11.27 9.68
N GLY A 64 2.48 10.19 8.91
CA GLY A 64 2.62 8.83 9.42
C GLY A 64 3.84 8.67 10.32
N LEU A 65 5.00 9.18 9.92
CA LEU A 65 6.21 9.19 10.75
C LEU A 65 6.02 9.98 12.05
N ILE A 66 5.42 11.17 11.98
CA ILE A 66 5.14 11.98 13.17
C ILE A 66 4.21 11.22 14.12
N MET A 67 3.13 10.63 13.62
CA MET A 67 2.19 9.87 14.45
C MET A 67 2.86 8.65 15.09
N LEU A 68 3.68 7.93 14.33
CA LEU A 68 4.40 6.73 14.77
C LEU A 68 5.30 7.02 16.00
N TRP A 69 6.06 8.11 15.94
CA TRP A 69 7.07 8.43 16.96
C TRP A 69 6.58 9.37 18.08
N TRP A 70 5.60 10.23 17.83
CA TRP A 70 5.14 11.22 18.82
C TRP A 70 3.76 10.96 19.42
N ARG A 71 2.87 10.22 18.74
CA ARG A 71 1.49 9.99 19.23
C ARG A 71 1.26 8.62 19.84
N GLY A 72 2.30 7.77 19.87
CA GLY A 72 2.21 6.41 20.37
C GLY A 72 1.49 5.50 19.37
N ALA A 73 2.24 4.73 18.61
CA ALA A 73 1.70 3.70 17.72
C ALA A 73 1.73 2.33 18.38
N VAL A 74 0.72 1.54 18.06
CA VAL A 74 0.61 0.13 18.48
C VAL A 74 1.67 -0.71 17.76
N GLY A 75 2.15 -1.77 18.42
CA GLY A 75 3.19 -2.66 17.91
C GLY A 75 4.56 -2.38 18.52
N ASP A 76 5.50 -3.28 18.24
CA ASP A 76 6.85 -3.23 18.77
C ASP A 76 7.79 -2.32 17.96
N MET A 77 9.03 -2.18 18.44
CA MET A 77 10.08 -1.41 17.77
C MET A 77 10.35 -1.91 16.34
N THR A 78 10.20 -3.20 16.07
CA THR A 78 10.41 -3.78 14.74
C THR A 78 9.34 -3.28 13.76
N GLN A 79 8.08 -3.22 14.18
CA GLN A 79 7.00 -2.63 13.39
C GLN A 79 7.21 -1.13 13.15
N HIS A 80 7.73 -0.39 14.14
CA HIS A 80 8.06 1.04 14.00
C HIS A 80 9.19 1.26 12.99
N VAL A 81 10.24 0.45 13.04
CA VAL A 81 11.33 0.50 12.07
C VAL A 81 10.85 0.14 10.67
N GLY A 82 10.06 -0.94 10.51
CA GLY A 82 9.53 -1.35 9.20
C GLY A 82 8.62 -0.28 8.58
N THR A 83 7.74 0.32 9.38
CA THR A 83 6.86 1.41 8.94
C THR A 83 7.65 2.66 8.58
N SER A 84 8.66 3.01 9.37
CA SER A 84 9.54 4.16 9.11
C SER A 84 10.32 3.98 7.81
N LEU A 85 10.86 2.77 7.58
CA LEU A 85 11.56 2.45 6.35
C LEU A 85 10.64 2.57 5.12
N ASN A 86 9.40 2.07 5.20
CA ASN A 86 8.43 2.26 4.12
C ASN A 86 8.18 3.75 3.84
N ALA A 87 7.99 4.57 4.87
CA ALA A 87 7.77 6.01 4.72
C ALA A 87 8.97 6.71 4.04
N VAL A 88 10.20 6.34 4.41
CA VAL A 88 11.41 6.83 3.73
C VAL A 88 11.43 6.42 2.26
N LEU A 89 11.10 5.16 1.95
CA LEU A 89 11.01 4.70 0.56
C LEU A 89 9.96 5.47 -0.25
N VAL A 90 8.81 5.78 0.34
CA VAL A 90 7.79 6.63 -0.31
C VAL A 90 8.38 7.99 -0.67
N LEU A 91 9.07 8.66 0.26
CA LEU A 91 9.68 9.97 0.01
C LEU A 91 10.78 9.89 -1.07
N VAL A 92 11.63 8.87 -1.01
CA VAL A 92 12.70 8.65 -2.00
C VAL A 92 12.11 8.39 -3.38
N PHE A 93 11.12 7.49 -3.51
CA PHE A 93 10.50 7.17 -4.79
C PHE A 93 9.70 8.35 -5.35
N ALA A 94 9.07 9.16 -4.49
CA ALA A 94 8.41 10.40 -4.89
C ALA A 94 9.41 11.39 -5.49
N GLY A 95 10.54 11.63 -4.80
CA GLY A 95 11.60 12.50 -5.28
C GLY A 95 12.21 12.01 -6.59
N LEU A 96 12.47 10.71 -6.73
CA LEU A 96 13.03 10.13 -7.95
C LEU A 96 12.04 10.16 -9.13
N ALA A 97 10.77 9.84 -8.88
CA ALA A 97 9.73 9.93 -9.91
C ALA A 97 9.60 11.38 -10.42
N LEU A 98 9.58 12.37 -9.53
CA LEU A 98 9.53 13.78 -9.89
C LEU A 98 10.79 14.21 -10.65
N ARG A 99 11.98 13.88 -10.14
CA ARG A 99 13.25 14.23 -10.78
C ARG A 99 13.33 13.69 -12.20
N LYS A 100 12.91 12.43 -12.43
CA LYS A 100 12.98 11.81 -13.76
C LYS A 100 12.03 12.43 -14.77
N VAL A 101 10.83 12.84 -14.36
CA VAL A 101 9.93 13.55 -15.29
C VAL A 101 10.43 14.96 -15.62
N LEU A 102 11.03 15.66 -14.65
CA LEU A 102 11.64 16.98 -14.88
C LEU A 102 12.86 16.90 -15.80
N GLN A 103 13.61 15.80 -15.77
CA GLN A 103 14.72 15.51 -16.68
C GLN A 103 14.27 15.05 -18.08
N GLY A 104 12.97 14.92 -18.33
CA GLY A 104 12.44 14.40 -19.59
C GLY A 104 12.54 12.88 -19.76
N ASP A 105 13.09 12.15 -18.79
CA ASP A 105 13.21 10.69 -18.81
C ASP A 105 11.89 10.02 -18.37
N ILE A 106 10.94 9.98 -19.31
CA ILE A 106 9.60 9.43 -19.08
C ILE A 106 9.64 7.93 -18.78
N ALA A 107 10.59 7.20 -19.36
CA ALA A 107 10.72 5.76 -19.14
C ALA A 107 11.13 5.46 -17.70
N ALA A 108 12.13 6.16 -17.16
CA ALA A 108 12.52 6.03 -15.77
C ALA A 108 11.45 6.58 -14.83
N HIS A 109 10.81 7.72 -15.16
CA HIS A 109 9.71 8.25 -14.37
C HIS A 109 8.63 7.19 -14.12
N ARG A 110 8.20 6.47 -15.17
CA ARG A 110 7.18 5.42 -15.05
C ARG A 110 7.60 4.29 -14.11
N ARG A 111 8.87 3.89 -14.14
CA ARG A 111 9.43 2.85 -13.27
C ARG A 111 9.41 3.29 -11.80
N TRP A 112 9.80 4.54 -11.51
CA TRP A 112 9.74 5.08 -10.16
C TRP A 112 8.31 5.34 -9.69
N ALA A 113 7.41 5.76 -10.58
CA ALA A 113 6.00 5.93 -10.26
C ALA A 113 5.32 4.60 -9.85
N LEU A 114 5.68 3.48 -10.50
CA LEU A 114 5.21 2.14 -10.08
C LEU A 114 5.72 1.77 -8.68
N ARG A 115 7.00 2.02 -8.39
CA ARG A 115 7.59 1.78 -7.06
C ARG A 115 6.92 2.64 -5.98
N LEU A 116 6.70 3.91 -6.29
CA LEU A 116 5.98 4.84 -5.42
C LEU A 116 4.57 4.34 -5.11
N PHE A 117 3.82 3.93 -6.14
CA PHE A 117 2.46 3.41 -5.96
C PHE A 117 2.43 2.20 -5.03
N LEU A 118 3.35 1.24 -5.20
CA LEU A 118 3.41 0.07 -4.34
C LEU A 118 3.83 0.40 -2.90
N ALA A 119 4.78 1.31 -2.71
CA ALA A 119 5.22 1.74 -1.37
C ALA A 119 4.12 2.51 -0.61
N VAL A 120 3.42 3.42 -1.29
CA VAL A 120 2.26 4.13 -0.72
C VAL A 120 1.14 3.15 -0.36
N SER A 121 0.97 2.09 -1.17
CA SER A 121 0.01 1.03 -0.92
C SER A 121 0.41 0.08 0.22
N GLY A 122 1.55 0.29 0.91
CA GLY A 122 2.03 -0.58 1.98
C GLY A 122 0.97 -0.86 3.04
N VAL A 123 0.34 0.19 3.59
CA VAL A 123 -0.72 0.05 4.62
C VAL A 123 -1.90 -0.80 4.13
N TRP A 124 -2.24 -0.69 2.84
CA TRP A 124 -3.27 -1.54 2.23
C TRP A 124 -2.82 -3.01 2.15
N PHE A 125 -1.60 -3.25 1.66
CA PHE A 125 -1.03 -4.59 1.60
C PHE A 125 -0.89 -5.24 2.98
N PHE A 126 -0.56 -4.46 4.01
CA PHE A 126 -0.54 -4.94 5.38
C PHE A 126 -1.93 -5.43 5.81
N ARG A 127 -2.99 -4.65 5.56
CA ARG A 127 -4.36 -5.05 5.94
C ARG A 127 -4.81 -6.30 5.20
N VAL A 128 -4.66 -6.34 3.88
CA VAL A 128 -5.04 -7.50 3.07
C VAL A 128 -4.20 -8.73 3.44
N GLY A 129 -2.90 -8.54 3.65
CA GLY A 129 -1.99 -9.60 4.07
C GLY A 129 -2.31 -10.14 5.47
N LEU A 130 -2.70 -9.28 6.41
CA LEU A 130 -3.15 -9.70 7.74
C LEU A 130 -4.44 -10.52 7.65
N MET A 131 -5.42 -10.08 6.85
CA MET A 131 -6.67 -10.82 6.67
C MET A 131 -6.44 -12.18 6.00
N PHE A 132 -5.56 -12.22 5.00
CA PHE A 132 -5.12 -13.48 4.40
C PHE A 132 -4.44 -14.39 5.42
N TRP A 133 -3.53 -13.84 6.25
CA TRP A 133 -2.83 -14.60 7.29
C TRP A 133 -3.79 -15.21 8.30
N LEU A 134 -4.75 -14.42 8.79
CA LEU A 134 -5.79 -14.89 9.71
C LEU A 134 -6.63 -16.00 9.09
N ALA A 135 -7.00 -15.88 7.82
CA ALA A 135 -7.81 -16.88 7.13
C ALA A 135 -7.07 -18.21 6.95
N VAL A 136 -5.79 -18.17 6.55
CA VAL A 136 -4.99 -19.38 6.34
C VAL A 136 -4.68 -20.10 7.66
N ASN A 137 -4.48 -19.35 8.74
CA ASN A 137 -4.12 -19.91 10.04
C ASN A 137 -5.32 -20.15 10.98
N GLY A 138 -6.53 -19.76 10.59
CA GLY A 138 -7.74 -19.87 11.43
C GLY A 138 -7.75 -18.94 12.66
N GLY A 139 -6.92 -17.90 12.68
CA GLY A 139 -6.78 -16.98 13.82
C GLY A 139 -5.41 -16.27 13.89
N PRO A 140 -5.15 -15.50 14.96
CA PRO A 140 -3.90 -14.77 15.16
C PRO A 140 -2.75 -15.74 15.51
N ALA A 141 -2.21 -16.40 14.49
CA ALA A 141 -1.05 -17.29 14.65
C ALA A 141 0.27 -16.50 14.59
N GLY A 142 1.15 -16.73 15.57
CA GLY A 142 2.48 -16.12 15.59
C GLY A 142 2.49 -14.64 15.96
N PHE A 143 1.42 -14.12 16.55
CA PHE A 143 1.37 -12.79 17.17
C PHE A 143 0.29 -12.73 18.25
N ASP A 144 0.48 -11.85 19.22
CA ASP A 144 -0.50 -11.53 20.26
C ASP A 144 -1.45 -10.44 19.75
N PRO A 145 -2.78 -10.68 19.66
CA PRO A 145 -3.74 -9.71 19.19
C PRO A 145 -3.94 -8.51 20.13
N ASP A 146 -3.67 -8.65 21.42
CA ASP A 146 -3.91 -7.58 22.41
C ASP A 146 -2.79 -6.55 22.40
N THR A 147 -1.53 -7.02 22.41
CA THR A 147 -0.36 -6.13 22.27
C THR A 147 -0.03 -5.80 20.81
N PHE A 148 -0.58 -6.57 19.87
CA PHE A 148 -0.30 -6.51 18.43
C PHE A 148 1.19 -6.66 18.11
N THR A 149 1.86 -7.58 18.82
CA THR A 149 3.29 -7.87 18.67
C THR A 149 3.53 -9.34 18.33
N GLY A 150 4.64 -9.63 17.65
CA GLY A 150 5.07 -11.01 17.36
C GLY A 150 5.61 -11.22 15.95
N PRO A 151 6.30 -12.35 15.71
CA PRO A 151 7.08 -12.59 14.50
C PRO A 151 6.26 -12.52 13.21
N ALA A 152 4.98 -12.91 13.23
CA ALA A 152 4.11 -12.78 12.06
C ALA A 152 3.88 -11.32 11.66
N LEU A 153 3.64 -10.44 12.64
CA LEU A 153 3.46 -9.00 12.41
C LEU A 153 4.77 -8.31 12.06
N SER A 154 5.89 -8.73 12.67
CA SER A 154 7.22 -8.25 12.30
C SER A 154 7.52 -8.58 10.83
N LEU A 155 7.27 -9.81 10.38
CA LEU A 155 7.42 -10.19 8.98
C LEU A 155 6.52 -9.34 8.07
N LEU A 156 5.25 -9.21 8.42
CA LEU A 156 4.27 -8.47 7.63
C LEU A 156 4.61 -6.97 7.54
N ALA A 157 5.20 -6.40 8.59
CA ALA A 157 5.62 -5.01 8.62
C ALA A 157 6.61 -4.66 7.50
N PHE A 158 7.48 -5.60 7.10
CA PHE A 158 8.41 -5.43 5.97
C PHE A 158 7.83 -5.97 4.66
N ALA A 159 7.18 -7.15 4.71
CA ALA A 159 6.66 -7.81 3.53
C ALA A 159 5.61 -6.96 2.79
N GLN A 160 4.82 -6.15 3.52
CA GLN A 160 3.77 -5.31 2.93
C GLN A 160 4.26 -4.41 1.77
N TYR A 161 5.54 -4.00 1.77
CA TYR A 161 6.11 -3.17 0.71
C TYR A 161 7.30 -3.84 0.01
N LEU A 162 8.12 -4.64 0.71
CA LEU A 162 9.27 -5.31 0.09
C LEU A 162 8.84 -6.40 -0.89
N LEU A 163 7.82 -7.19 -0.55
CA LEU A 163 7.33 -8.25 -1.44
C LEU A 163 6.78 -7.68 -2.76
N PRO A 164 5.84 -6.72 -2.78
CA PRO A 164 5.36 -6.16 -4.05
C PRO A 164 6.46 -5.43 -4.82
N LEU A 165 7.42 -4.76 -4.14
CA LEU A 165 8.57 -4.15 -4.82
C LEU A 165 9.50 -5.19 -5.46
N ALA A 166 9.76 -6.31 -4.79
CA ALA A 166 10.57 -7.41 -5.33
C ALA A 166 9.89 -8.05 -6.55
N VAL A 167 8.57 -8.29 -6.47
CA VAL A 167 7.78 -8.77 -7.61
C VAL A 167 7.82 -7.79 -8.77
N LEU A 168 7.67 -6.48 -8.51
CA LEU A 168 7.78 -5.45 -9.53
C LEU A 168 9.16 -5.45 -10.20
N GLU A 169 10.23 -5.55 -9.41
CA GLU A 169 11.58 -5.56 -9.95
C GLU A 169 11.82 -6.80 -10.84
N GLY A 170 11.38 -7.98 -10.39
CA GLY A 170 11.42 -9.20 -11.20
C GLY A 170 10.62 -9.06 -12.50
N TYR A 171 9.42 -8.47 -12.43
CA TYR A 171 8.60 -8.18 -13.60
C TYR A 171 9.31 -7.25 -14.59
N LEU A 172 9.89 -6.15 -14.11
CA LEU A 172 10.62 -5.20 -14.95
C LEU A 172 11.81 -5.86 -15.64
N ARG A 173 12.58 -6.69 -14.93
CA ARG A 173 13.70 -7.45 -15.53
C ARG A 173 13.23 -8.43 -16.61
N CYS A 174 12.15 -9.15 -16.37
CA CYS A 174 11.57 -10.06 -17.36
C CYS A 174 11.07 -9.32 -18.61
N ARG A 175 10.59 -8.08 -18.43
CA ARG A 175 10.10 -7.24 -19.52
C ARG A 175 11.22 -6.57 -20.33
N ASP A 176 12.32 -6.19 -19.69
CA ASP A 176 13.39 -5.43 -20.34
C ASP A 176 14.46 -6.31 -21.00
N GLY A 177 14.56 -7.57 -20.62
CA GLY A 177 15.58 -8.50 -21.12
C GLY A 177 15.06 -9.55 -22.09
N ALA A 178 15.99 -10.32 -22.66
CA ALA A 178 15.74 -11.57 -23.38
C ALA A 178 15.39 -12.72 -22.41
N ALA A 179 14.57 -12.45 -21.38
CA ALA A 179 14.17 -13.47 -20.43
C ALA A 179 13.48 -14.62 -21.17
N GLY A 180 14.02 -15.84 -21.00
CA GLY A 180 13.50 -17.04 -21.64
C GLY A 180 12.05 -17.32 -21.24
N ALA A 181 11.38 -18.17 -22.02
CA ALA A 181 9.97 -18.52 -21.80
C ALA A 181 9.69 -18.97 -20.36
N ALA A 182 10.59 -19.77 -19.77
CA ALA A 182 10.49 -20.22 -18.38
C ALA A 182 10.40 -19.06 -17.38
N ALA A 183 11.26 -18.05 -17.48
CA ALA A 183 11.25 -16.89 -16.58
C ALA A 183 9.94 -16.09 -16.68
N ARG A 184 9.38 -15.97 -17.89
CA ARG A 184 8.10 -15.30 -18.13
C ARG A 184 6.93 -16.09 -17.51
N TRP A 185 6.92 -17.41 -17.68
CA TRP A 185 5.92 -18.28 -17.05
C TRP A 185 6.01 -18.25 -15.53
N THR A 186 7.21 -18.28 -14.96
CA THR A 186 7.41 -18.11 -13.51
C THR A 186 6.86 -16.79 -13.03
N MET A 187 7.16 -15.68 -13.72
CA MET A 187 6.63 -14.36 -13.36
C MET A 187 5.09 -14.31 -13.45
N ALA A 188 4.51 -14.91 -14.49
CA ALA A 188 3.05 -15.00 -14.63
C ALA A 188 2.41 -15.81 -13.50
N ALA A 189 3.03 -16.93 -13.11
CA ALA A 189 2.58 -17.75 -11.98
C ALA A 189 2.66 -16.98 -10.65
N VAL A 190 3.76 -16.26 -10.41
CA VAL A 190 3.92 -15.40 -9.22
C VAL A 190 2.83 -14.32 -9.17
N LEU A 191 2.60 -13.61 -10.27
CA LEU A 191 1.55 -12.58 -10.33
C LEU A 191 0.14 -13.15 -10.12
N SER A 192 -0.13 -14.33 -10.67
CA SER A 192 -1.40 -15.03 -10.50
C SER A 192 -1.61 -15.44 -9.04
N LEU A 193 -0.59 -16.02 -8.40
CA LEU A 193 -0.62 -16.39 -7.00
C LEU A 193 -0.84 -15.18 -6.08
N MET A 194 -0.12 -14.07 -6.32
CA MET A 194 -0.32 -12.83 -5.57
C MET A 194 -1.74 -12.27 -5.75
N THR A 195 -2.30 -12.37 -6.96
CA THR A 195 -3.68 -11.94 -7.24
C THR A 195 -4.70 -12.77 -6.47
N VAL A 196 -4.52 -14.10 -6.42
CA VAL A 196 -5.37 -14.99 -5.63
C VAL A 196 -5.25 -14.68 -4.14
N ALA A 197 -4.03 -14.55 -3.62
CA ALA A 197 -3.80 -14.22 -2.21
C ALA A 197 -4.44 -12.89 -1.81
N MET A 198 -4.30 -11.85 -2.64
CA MET A 198 -4.97 -10.57 -2.43
C MET A 198 -6.49 -10.71 -2.48
N SER A 199 -7.04 -11.48 -3.42
CA SER A 199 -8.49 -11.69 -3.54
C SER A 199 -9.07 -12.36 -2.30
N VAL A 200 -8.39 -13.37 -1.76
CA VAL A 200 -8.77 -14.02 -0.50
C VAL A 200 -8.73 -13.03 0.66
N GLY A 201 -7.62 -12.30 0.82
CA GLY A 201 -7.50 -11.30 1.89
C GLY A 201 -8.56 -10.20 1.82
N ILE A 202 -8.91 -9.73 0.62
CA ILE A 202 -9.99 -8.75 0.40
C ILE A 202 -11.35 -9.35 0.74
N ALA A 203 -11.66 -10.57 0.28
CA ALA A 203 -12.93 -11.23 0.58
C ALA A 203 -13.12 -11.41 2.09
N VAL A 204 -12.07 -11.84 2.79
CA VAL A 204 -12.05 -12.00 4.25
C VAL A 204 -12.22 -10.65 4.95
N ALA A 205 -11.57 -9.58 4.46
CA ALA A 205 -11.78 -8.24 5.00
C ALA A 205 -13.25 -7.80 4.89
N ILE A 206 -13.86 -8.01 3.72
CA ILE A 206 -15.26 -7.62 3.47
C ILE A 206 -16.20 -8.42 4.39
N VAL A 207 -16.11 -9.76 4.37
CA VAL A 207 -17.04 -10.64 5.07
C VAL A 207 -16.79 -10.64 6.58
N GLY A 208 -15.53 -10.65 7.01
CA GLY A 208 -15.16 -10.75 8.42
C GLY A 208 -15.20 -9.43 9.17
N MET A 209 -14.97 -8.29 8.48
CA MET A 209 -14.93 -7.00 9.14
C MET A 209 -16.09 -6.08 8.80
N TRP A 210 -16.49 -5.95 7.52
CA TRP A 210 -17.33 -4.83 7.10
C TRP A 210 -18.80 -5.21 7.01
N LEU A 211 -19.11 -6.33 6.37
CA LEU A 211 -20.47 -6.79 6.15
C LEU A 211 -21.27 -6.97 7.46
N PRO A 212 -20.73 -7.59 8.53
CA PRO A 212 -21.49 -7.82 9.76
C PRO A 212 -21.85 -6.52 10.49
N ARG A 213 -21.09 -5.44 10.27
CA ARG A 213 -21.28 -4.13 10.93
C ARG A 213 -22.17 -3.17 10.14
N MET A 214 -22.59 -3.55 8.93
CA MET A 214 -23.55 -2.77 8.13
C MET A 214 -24.99 -3.23 8.35
N TYR A 215 -25.18 -4.47 8.77
CA TYR A 215 -26.50 -5.09 8.97
C TYR A 215 -26.81 -5.46 10.41
N GLY A 216 -25.90 -5.20 11.35
CA GLY A 216 -26.05 -5.41 12.80
C GLY A 216 -25.66 -4.17 13.56
#